data_AF-A0A955V1F5-F1
#
_entry.id   AF-A0A955V1F5-F1
#
_cell.length_a   1.000
_cell.length_b   1.000
_cell.length_c   1.000
_cell.angle_alpha   90.00
_cell.angle_beta   90.00
_cell.angle_gamma   90.00
#
_symmetry.space_group_name_H-M   'P 1'
#
loop_
_entity.id
_entity.type
_entity.pdbx_description
1 polymer ?
#
loop_
_entity_poly.entity_id
_entity_poly.type
_entity_poly.pdbx_seq_one_letter_code
_entity_poly.pdbx_strand_id
1 'polypeptide(L)'
;MACRCSFAFVSLLAVLLPGVGAADVTFTLGAGEDFVVEGAGPVEHLRIDGDTGNVSRSGALFVYTTPQSLSVGFDALAAEAATPADSGDANTAFGHSALQSTSGGCCTYGQPFGGRNSAFGKYALAANVSGNESSAFGANALRNTTVGGSAAFGADALMSSTTGYFNSAFGTRALTANTTGSQNVAFGYGALASNDVGVTNSAVGFAALASNTNGTSNTAVGFQALAYNTTGDNHVAVGYAALQSTQDSLRNTAVGTRALQFLTTGGDNAAVGMHALRANVVGSNNTAVGSQALDGATGSGNTGVGSSSLGSLGTGNNNVALGGGSSLVTGSDNVYIANTGNNFESGKIRIGTASQTEAFITGISGNTVSGGVPVLINASHELGTTTSSAKFKEKVETLADPRDVLMRLRPVSFVYREDAGGDGATIEYGLIAEEVAKVAPELVVVDGEGAPYSVRYQLLTPMLLREIQRQELAIRDQAKAIDELRDRLADRE
;
A
#
# COMPACT_ATOMS: atom_id res chain seq x y z
N MET A 1 -42.06 -46.08 -5.47
CA MET A 1 -40.86 -45.54 -6.15
C MET A 1 -39.77 -45.49 -5.08
N ALA A 2 -38.85 -46.46 -5.10
CA ALA A 2 -37.92 -46.70 -3.99
C ALA A 2 -36.71 -45.76 -4.07
N CYS A 3 -36.46 -44.99 -3.00
CA CYS A 3 -35.25 -44.19 -2.89
C CYS A 3 -34.11 -45.08 -2.36
N ARG A 4 -33.08 -45.29 -3.19
CA ARG A 4 -31.89 -46.08 -2.84
C ARG A 4 -30.99 -45.27 -1.89
N CYS A 5 -31.07 -45.53 -0.59
CA CYS A 5 -30.07 -45.11 0.41
C CYS A 5 -29.17 -46.28 0.86
N SER A 6 -28.93 -47.28 -0.01
CA SER A 6 -28.27 -48.52 0.40
C SER A 6 -26.73 -48.51 0.35
N PHE A 7 -26.08 -47.44 -0.14
CA PHE A 7 -24.62 -47.46 -0.32
C PHE A 7 -23.81 -46.74 0.77
N ALA A 8 -24.40 -45.81 1.54
CA ALA A 8 -23.65 -45.03 2.52
C ALA A 8 -23.49 -45.73 3.89
N PHE A 9 -24.36 -46.69 4.22
CA PHE A 9 -24.37 -47.34 5.54
C PHE A 9 -23.32 -48.45 5.69
N VAL A 10 -22.94 -49.11 4.59
CA VAL A 10 -21.98 -50.24 4.63
C VAL A 10 -20.56 -49.76 4.96
N SER A 11 -20.19 -48.54 4.56
CA SER A 11 -18.85 -48.00 4.80
C SER A 11 -18.63 -47.50 6.22
N LEU A 12 -19.70 -47.19 6.98
CA LEU A 12 -19.60 -46.67 8.34
C LEU A 12 -19.30 -47.78 9.36
N LEU A 13 -19.76 -49.00 9.11
CA LEU A 13 -19.57 -50.12 10.04
C LEU A 13 -18.14 -50.69 10.03
N ALA A 14 -17.40 -50.57 8.93
CA ALA A 14 -16.02 -51.03 8.83
C ALA A 14 -15.03 -50.23 9.72
N VAL A 15 -15.43 -49.02 10.17
CA VAL A 15 -14.63 -48.18 11.07
C VAL A 15 -14.92 -48.47 12.55
N LEU A 16 -16.07 -49.07 12.86
CA LEU A 16 -16.54 -49.24 14.24
C LEU A 16 -16.03 -50.52 14.94
N LEU A 17 -15.53 -51.52 14.19
CA LEU A 17 -15.05 -52.79 14.76
C LEU A 17 -13.85 -53.36 13.97
N PRO A 18 -12.60 -53.18 14.43
CA PRO A 18 -11.46 -53.85 13.81
C PRO A 18 -11.47 -55.34 14.18
N GLY A 19 -11.83 -56.21 13.23
CA GLY A 19 -11.70 -57.67 13.39
C GLY A 19 -12.84 -58.54 12.82
N VAL A 20 -13.93 -57.96 12.32
CA VAL A 20 -15.06 -58.72 11.79
C VAL A 20 -15.02 -58.74 10.26
N GLY A 21 -14.79 -59.92 9.68
CA GLY A 21 -14.78 -60.11 8.22
C GLY A 21 -16.18 -59.93 7.62
N ALA A 22 -16.27 -59.28 6.46
CA ALA A 22 -17.50 -58.84 5.81
C ALA A 22 -18.44 -59.96 5.28
N ALA A 23 -18.30 -61.20 5.75
CA ALA A 23 -19.00 -62.37 5.18
C ALA A 23 -20.17 -62.92 6.01
N ASP A 24 -20.38 -62.49 7.27
CA ASP A 24 -21.40 -63.08 8.15
C ASP A 24 -22.48 -62.08 8.61
N VAL A 25 -22.98 -61.21 7.73
CA VAL A 25 -24.12 -60.34 8.05
C VAL A 25 -25.21 -60.50 7.00
N THR A 26 -26.32 -61.14 7.38
CA THR A 26 -27.52 -61.24 6.54
C THR A 26 -28.52 -60.19 7.02
N PHE A 27 -29.03 -59.34 6.12
CA PHE A 27 -29.99 -58.28 6.45
C PHE A 27 -31.40 -58.69 6.00
N THR A 28 -32.37 -58.64 6.92
CA THR A 28 -33.79 -58.75 6.56
C THR A 28 -34.53 -57.55 7.15
N LEU A 29 -35.17 -56.75 6.31
CA LEU A 29 -36.00 -55.62 6.72
C LEU A 29 -37.47 -56.07 6.73
N GLY A 30 -38.00 -56.37 7.90
CA GLY A 30 -39.43 -56.44 8.17
C GLY A 30 -39.90 -55.16 8.85
N ALA A 31 -41.07 -54.65 8.47
CA ALA A 31 -41.68 -53.50 9.13
C ALA A 31 -42.00 -53.84 10.60
N GLY A 32 -41.37 -53.13 11.55
CA GLY A 32 -41.69 -53.20 12.99
C GLY A 32 -40.79 -54.10 13.85
N GLU A 33 -39.68 -54.64 13.33
CA GLU A 33 -38.75 -55.47 14.12
C GLU A 33 -37.52 -54.70 14.65
N ASP A 34 -36.99 -55.15 15.79
CA ASP A 34 -35.85 -54.54 16.49
C ASP A 34 -34.52 -54.81 15.75
N PHE A 35 -33.62 -53.81 15.71
CA PHE A 35 -32.26 -53.98 15.21
C PHE A 35 -31.37 -54.54 16.33
N VAL A 36 -30.98 -55.80 16.23
CA VAL A 36 -30.15 -56.49 17.24
C VAL A 36 -28.72 -56.69 16.70
N VAL A 37 -27.73 -56.16 17.41
CA VAL A 37 -26.30 -56.44 17.18
C VAL A 37 -25.80 -57.25 18.37
N GLU A 38 -25.57 -58.54 18.19
CA GLU A 38 -25.02 -59.40 19.24
C GLU A 38 -23.48 -59.43 19.20
N GLY A 39 -22.86 -59.04 20.30
CA GLY A 39 -21.41 -59.11 20.53
C GLY A 39 -21.07 -58.74 21.96
N ALA A 40 -20.18 -59.51 22.59
CA ALA A 40 -19.92 -59.60 24.04
C ALA A 40 -19.96 -58.27 24.84
N GLY A 41 -21.12 -57.98 25.45
CA GLY A 41 -21.41 -56.81 26.30
C GLY A 41 -22.92 -56.63 26.48
N PRO A 42 -23.40 -55.74 27.38
CA PRO A 42 -24.84 -55.53 27.58
C PRO A 42 -25.49 -55.13 26.26
N VAL A 43 -26.51 -55.89 25.85
CA VAL A 43 -27.22 -55.75 24.58
C VAL A 43 -27.96 -54.41 24.56
N GLU A 44 -27.55 -53.51 23.67
CA GLU A 44 -28.22 -52.22 23.48
C GLU A 44 -29.19 -52.32 22.30
N HIS A 45 -30.49 -52.12 22.56
CA HIS A 45 -31.56 -52.25 21.56
C HIS A 45 -31.78 -50.93 20.80
N LEU A 46 -31.76 -50.94 19.46
CA LEU A 46 -32.19 -49.81 18.63
C LEU A 46 -33.52 -50.17 17.97
N ARG A 47 -34.61 -49.50 18.36
CA ARG A 47 -35.94 -49.71 17.78
C ARG A 47 -36.31 -48.53 16.90
N ILE A 48 -36.73 -48.80 15.65
CA ILE A 48 -37.26 -47.80 14.72
C ILE A 48 -38.75 -48.10 14.52
N ASP A 49 -39.62 -47.19 14.93
CA ASP A 49 -41.06 -47.29 14.73
C ASP A 49 -41.41 -47.04 13.25
N GLY A 50 -42.01 -48.03 12.60
CA GLY A 50 -42.29 -48.00 11.16
C GLY A 50 -43.39 -47.03 10.73
N ASP A 51 -44.24 -46.57 11.66
CA ASP A 51 -45.37 -45.68 11.36
C ASP A 51 -45.02 -44.22 11.63
N THR A 52 -44.11 -43.96 12.57
CA THR A 52 -43.71 -42.59 12.99
C THR A 52 -42.27 -42.22 12.63
N GLY A 53 -41.42 -43.20 12.32
CA GLY A 53 -39.98 -43.00 12.09
C GLY A 53 -39.15 -42.82 13.36
N ASN A 54 -39.75 -42.93 14.55
CA ASN A 54 -39.10 -42.67 15.83
C ASN A 54 -38.08 -43.75 16.21
N VAL A 55 -36.91 -43.31 16.69
CA VAL A 55 -35.83 -44.19 17.17
C VAL A 55 -35.81 -44.20 18.71
N SER A 56 -35.81 -45.36 19.35
CA SER A 56 -35.69 -45.48 20.82
C SER A 56 -34.65 -46.52 21.24
N ARG A 57 -33.94 -46.26 22.36
CA ARG A 57 -32.83 -47.07 22.89
C ARG A 57 -32.79 -47.09 24.42
N SER A 58 -32.33 -48.20 24.99
CA SER A 58 -31.94 -48.31 26.41
C SER A 58 -30.41 -48.09 26.53
N GLY A 59 -29.98 -46.88 26.90
CA GLY A 59 -28.56 -46.49 27.03
C GLY A 59 -28.17 -45.32 26.11
N ALA A 60 -27.28 -44.43 26.60
CA ALA A 60 -27.08 -43.05 26.14
C ALA A 60 -26.63 -42.90 24.66
N LEU A 61 -27.58 -43.00 23.75
CA LEU A 61 -27.55 -42.44 22.41
C LEU A 61 -28.94 -41.85 22.16
N PHE A 62 -29.11 -40.56 22.45
CA PHE A 62 -30.37 -39.86 22.19
C PHE A 62 -30.43 -39.51 20.70
N VAL A 63 -31.28 -40.22 19.96
CA VAL A 63 -31.66 -39.88 18.58
C VAL A 63 -33.09 -39.36 18.67
N TYR A 64 -33.26 -38.03 18.75
CA TYR A 64 -34.56 -37.41 18.57
C TYR A 64 -34.77 -37.16 17.08
N THR A 65 -35.86 -37.71 16.55
CA THR A 65 -36.33 -37.46 15.19
C THR A 65 -37.70 -36.79 15.30
N THR A 66 -37.75 -35.47 15.13
CA THR A 66 -38.98 -34.86 14.61
C THR A 66 -38.94 -34.96 13.08
N PRO A 67 -40.05 -34.70 12.38
CA PRO A 67 -40.02 -34.58 10.92
C PRO A 67 -39.01 -33.55 10.37
N GLN A 68 -38.32 -32.76 11.22
CA GLN A 68 -37.43 -31.68 10.80
C GLN A 68 -36.09 -31.55 11.58
N SER A 69 -35.68 -32.50 12.42
CA SER A 69 -34.39 -32.44 13.15
C SER A 69 -33.72 -33.81 13.36
N LEU A 70 -32.37 -33.85 13.32
CA LEU A 70 -31.53 -35.03 13.61
C LEU A 70 -30.36 -34.62 14.51
N SER A 71 -30.33 -35.13 15.74
CA SER A 71 -29.24 -34.95 16.71
C SER A 71 -28.63 -36.31 17.09
N VAL A 72 -27.30 -36.45 17.11
CA VAL A 72 -26.64 -37.71 17.52
C VAL A 72 -25.41 -37.42 18.39
N GLY A 73 -25.44 -37.84 19.66
CA GLY A 73 -24.29 -37.75 20.57
C GLY A 73 -24.65 -37.96 22.04
N PHE A 74 -23.63 -38.16 22.88
CA PHE A 74 -23.79 -38.15 24.34
C PHE A 74 -24.20 -36.73 24.78
N ASP A 75 -25.43 -36.57 25.28
CA ASP A 75 -26.05 -35.31 25.73
C ASP A 75 -26.37 -34.25 24.64
N ALA A 76 -26.51 -34.65 23.37
CA ALA A 76 -26.67 -33.71 22.24
C ALA A 76 -28.05 -32.99 22.12
N LEU A 77 -29.05 -33.30 22.96
CA LEU A 77 -30.33 -32.57 23.00
C LEU A 77 -31.12 -32.89 24.28
N ALA A 78 -31.55 -31.87 25.01
CA ALA A 78 -32.59 -31.96 26.04
C ALA A 78 -33.49 -30.72 25.97
N ALA A 79 -34.38 -30.67 24.97
CA ALA A 79 -35.45 -29.67 24.91
C ALA A 79 -36.54 -30.14 23.93
N GLU A 80 -37.56 -30.85 24.42
CA GLU A 80 -38.78 -31.10 23.64
C GLU A 80 -40.01 -31.04 24.55
N ALA A 81 -40.66 -29.87 24.55
CA ALA A 81 -42.11 -29.67 24.74
C ALA A 81 -42.41 -28.16 24.71
N ALA A 82 -42.50 -27.56 23.52
CA ALA A 82 -43.15 -26.26 23.36
C ALA A 82 -43.98 -26.24 22.07
N THR A 83 -45.20 -25.72 22.20
CA THR A 83 -46.25 -25.50 21.19
C THR A 83 -45.76 -24.65 19.99
N PRO A 84 -46.50 -24.58 18.87
CA PRO A 84 -45.99 -24.20 17.54
C PRO A 84 -45.77 -22.69 17.36
N ALA A 85 -44.86 -22.10 18.14
CA ALA A 85 -44.42 -20.73 17.98
C ALA A 85 -42.87 -20.69 17.85
N ASP A 86 -42.40 -20.90 16.62
CA ASP A 86 -41.28 -20.22 15.95
C ASP A 86 -39.91 -20.05 16.63
N SER A 87 -39.41 -21.00 17.44
CA SER A 87 -38.05 -20.82 18.00
C SER A 87 -37.16 -22.06 18.09
N GLY A 88 -37.24 -23.03 17.17
CA GLY A 88 -36.34 -24.20 17.23
C GLY A 88 -36.15 -25.02 15.96
N ASP A 89 -36.80 -24.66 14.85
CA ASP A 89 -36.86 -25.54 13.67
C ASP A 89 -35.49 -25.69 12.99
N ALA A 90 -35.13 -26.95 12.66
CA ALA A 90 -34.00 -27.36 11.81
C ALA A 90 -32.56 -27.22 12.36
N ASN A 91 -32.33 -27.42 13.67
CA ASN A 91 -30.97 -27.56 14.21
C ASN A 91 -30.38 -28.97 13.98
N THR A 92 -29.07 -29.06 13.73
CA THR A 92 -28.30 -30.31 13.62
C THR A 92 -27.14 -30.29 14.62
N ALA A 93 -27.00 -31.30 15.48
CA ALA A 93 -25.95 -31.35 16.50
C ALA A 93 -25.28 -32.72 16.67
N PHE A 94 -23.96 -32.71 16.75
CA PHE A 94 -23.10 -33.88 17.00
C PHE A 94 -21.95 -33.54 17.96
N GLY A 95 -21.81 -34.31 19.03
CA GLY A 95 -20.72 -34.16 20.02
C GLY A 95 -21.20 -33.80 21.42
N HIS A 96 -20.31 -33.97 22.41
CA HIS A 96 -20.62 -33.76 23.82
C HIS A 96 -20.99 -32.30 24.12
N SER A 97 -22.16 -32.08 24.71
CA SER A 97 -22.65 -30.75 25.13
C SER A 97 -22.74 -29.73 23.98
N ALA A 98 -22.93 -30.18 22.74
CA ALA A 98 -23.28 -29.30 21.63
C ALA A 98 -24.69 -28.73 21.85
N LEU A 99 -24.91 -27.43 21.58
CA LEU A 99 -26.18 -26.73 21.84
C LEU A 99 -26.67 -26.81 23.30
N GLN A 100 -25.78 -26.97 24.28
CA GLN A 100 -26.15 -26.88 25.70
C GLN A 100 -26.54 -25.43 26.07
N SER A 101 -27.44 -25.21 27.03
CA SER A 101 -27.66 -23.88 27.62
C SER A 101 -26.83 -23.73 28.90
N THR A 102 -26.16 -22.59 29.08
CA THR A 102 -25.40 -22.24 30.30
C THR A 102 -26.28 -21.73 31.45
N SER A 103 -27.58 -21.52 31.25
CA SER A 103 -28.50 -21.28 32.36
C SER A 103 -28.64 -22.58 33.15
N GLY A 104 -27.87 -22.71 34.24
CA GLY A 104 -27.72 -23.90 35.09
C GLY A 104 -29.00 -24.37 35.79
N GLY A 105 -30.01 -24.73 35.03
CA GLY A 105 -31.23 -25.39 35.44
C GLY A 105 -31.67 -26.26 34.27
N CYS A 106 -31.66 -27.59 34.49
CA CYS A 106 -32.37 -28.51 33.62
C CYS A 106 -33.80 -28.00 33.47
N CYS A 107 -34.21 -27.70 32.23
CA CYS A 107 -35.59 -27.53 31.83
C CYS A 107 -36.42 -26.51 32.64
N THR A 108 -36.09 -25.21 32.55
CA THR A 108 -37.13 -24.19 32.67
C THR A 108 -37.64 -23.83 31.27
N TYR A 109 -38.91 -24.17 31.06
CA TYR A 109 -39.75 -23.92 29.90
C TYR A 109 -39.47 -22.55 29.24
N GLY A 110 -39.07 -22.54 27.96
CA GLY A 110 -39.10 -21.33 27.12
C GLY A 110 -37.80 -20.54 26.91
N GLN A 111 -36.61 -21.15 26.96
CA GLN A 111 -35.40 -20.47 26.45
C GLN A 111 -35.23 -20.77 24.94
N PRO A 112 -35.28 -19.75 24.05
CA PRO A 112 -35.39 -19.97 22.61
C PRO A 112 -34.02 -20.28 21.98
N PHE A 113 -33.58 -21.54 21.98
CA PHE A 113 -32.44 -21.92 21.13
C PHE A 113 -32.79 -21.57 19.68
N GLY A 114 -32.15 -20.55 19.10
CA GLY A 114 -32.44 -20.16 17.73
C GLY A 114 -32.41 -21.34 16.73
N GLY A 115 -33.14 -21.24 15.63
CA GLY A 115 -33.30 -22.29 14.63
C GLY A 115 -32.20 -22.31 13.54
N ARG A 116 -32.16 -23.39 12.76
CA ARG A 116 -31.27 -23.58 11.58
C ARG A 116 -29.75 -23.56 11.86
N ASN A 117 -29.32 -24.01 13.03
CA ASN A 117 -27.91 -24.10 13.41
C ASN A 117 -27.31 -25.49 13.13
N SER A 118 -26.02 -25.54 12.81
CA SER A 118 -25.21 -26.76 12.66
C SER A 118 -24.09 -26.77 13.70
N ALA A 119 -24.06 -27.74 14.61
CA ALA A 119 -23.08 -27.82 15.70
C ALA A 119 -22.35 -29.17 15.71
N PHE A 120 -21.04 -29.18 15.49
CA PHE A 120 -20.22 -30.38 15.45
C PHE A 120 -18.98 -30.21 16.32
N GLY A 121 -18.91 -30.90 17.46
CA GLY A 121 -17.77 -30.86 18.39
C GLY A 121 -18.15 -30.54 19.83
N LYS A 122 -17.21 -30.76 20.75
CA LYS A 122 -17.41 -30.55 22.18
C LYS A 122 -17.71 -29.08 22.48
N TYR A 123 -18.83 -28.79 23.15
CA TYR A 123 -19.28 -27.44 23.50
C TYR A 123 -19.51 -26.49 22.30
N ALA A 124 -19.71 -27.01 21.08
CA ALA A 124 -20.08 -26.18 19.94
C ALA A 124 -21.47 -25.54 20.20
N LEU A 125 -21.58 -24.21 20.09
CA LEU A 125 -22.80 -23.44 20.38
C LEU A 125 -23.40 -23.65 21.80
N ALA A 126 -22.60 -24.05 22.79
CA ALA A 126 -23.06 -24.42 24.14
C ALA A 126 -23.53 -23.28 25.06
N ALA A 127 -23.73 -22.07 24.55
CA ALA A 127 -24.41 -20.97 25.24
C ALA A 127 -25.21 -20.10 24.27
N ASN A 128 -25.70 -20.68 23.17
CA ASN A 128 -26.53 -19.96 22.22
C ASN A 128 -27.94 -19.74 22.79
N VAL A 129 -28.31 -18.47 23.07
CA VAL A 129 -29.58 -18.10 23.71
C VAL A 129 -30.69 -17.74 22.72
N SER A 130 -30.36 -17.26 21.52
CA SER A 130 -31.35 -16.82 20.50
C SER A 130 -30.80 -16.73 19.06
N GLY A 131 -29.58 -17.17 18.79
CA GLY A 131 -28.94 -17.06 17.48
C GLY A 131 -29.42 -18.13 16.49
N ASN A 132 -29.83 -17.71 15.30
CA ASN A 132 -30.24 -18.58 14.19
C ASN A 132 -29.11 -18.78 13.17
N GLU A 133 -29.22 -19.76 12.26
CA GLU A 133 -28.42 -19.85 11.02
C GLU A 133 -26.87 -19.88 11.21
N SER A 134 -26.39 -20.43 12.32
CA SER A 134 -24.96 -20.53 12.62
C SER A 134 -24.39 -21.91 12.28
N SER A 135 -23.13 -21.96 11.85
CA SER A 135 -22.39 -23.17 11.53
C SER A 135 -21.14 -23.28 12.40
N ALA A 136 -21.13 -24.17 13.39
CA ALA A 136 -20.05 -24.37 14.34
C ALA A 136 -19.45 -25.78 14.21
N PHE A 137 -18.17 -25.87 13.85
CA PHE A 137 -17.43 -27.10 13.66
C PHE A 137 -16.08 -27.01 14.39
N GLY A 138 -15.94 -27.72 15.51
CA GLY A 138 -14.76 -27.69 16.36
C GLY A 138 -15.10 -27.59 17.85
N ALA A 139 -14.14 -27.90 18.71
CA ALA A 139 -14.34 -27.74 20.15
C ALA A 139 -14.47 -26.26 20.52
N ASN A 140 -15.47 -25.90 21.33
CA ASN A 140 -15.82 -24.53 21.74
C ASN A 140 -16.12 -23.55 20.58
N ALA A 141 -16.36 -24.04 19.36
CA ALA A 141 -16.74 -23.17 18.25
C ALA A 141 -18.07 -22.47 18.55
N LEU A 142 -18.10 -21.12 18.45
CA LEU A 142 -19.26 -20.29 18.78
C LEU A 142 -19.84 -20.52 20.19
N ARG A 143 -18.99 -20.87 21.17
CA ARG A 143 -19.45 -21.27 22.51
C ARG A 143 -20.33 -20.22 23.20
N ASN A 144 -19.95 -18.94 23.18
CA ASN A 144 -20.67 -17.86 23.88
C ASN A 144 -21.28 -16.87 22.88
N THR A 145 -22.34 -17.27 22.17
CA THR A 145 -23.02 -16.40 21.19
C THR A 145 -24.45 -16.05 21.57
N THR A 146 -24.87 -14.79 21.42
CA THR A 146 -26.27 -14.38 21.63
C THR A 146 -26.99 -13.98 20.34
N VAL A 147 -26.28 -13.95 19.20
CA VAL A 147 -26.82 -13.56 17.89
C VAL A 147 -26.31 -14.48 16.77
N GLY A 148 -27.18 -14.74 15.80
CA GLY A 148 -27.00 -15.75 14.76
C GLY A 148 -26.17 -15.33 13.53
N GLY A 149 -26.09 -16.24 12.55
CA GLY A 149 -25.59 -15.99 11.20
C GLY A 149 -24.07 -16.13 11.03
N SER A 150 -23.36 -16.76 11.97
CA SER A 150 -21.90 -16.88 11.90
C SER A 150 -21.42 -18.29 11.55
N ALA A 151 -20.31 -18.38 10.84
CA ALA A 151 -19.62 -19.62 10.49
C ALA A 151 -18.30 -19.72 11.28
N ALA A 152 -18.09 -20.82 12.02
CA ALA A 152 -16.91 -21.09 12.83
C ALA A 152 -16.42 -22.52 12.59
N PHE A 153 -15.23 -22.65 12.00
CA PHE A 153 -14.58 -23.91 11.68
C PHE A 153 -13.18 -23.94 12.29
N GLY A 154 -13.01 -24.66 13.39
CA GLY A 154 -11.75 -24.73 14.15
C GLY A 154 -11.99 -24.76 15.66
N ALA A 155 -11.02 -25.26 16.41
CA ALA A 155 -11.09 -25.21 17.87
C ALA A 155 -11.00 -23.75 18.37
N ASP A 156 -11.88 -23.38 19.30
CA ASP A 156 -12.01 -22.05 19.90
C ASP A 156 -12.31 -20.92 18.87
N ALA A 157 -12.76 -21.25 17.66
CA ALA A 157 -13.17 -20.26 16.67
C ALA A 157 -14.45 -19.53 17.13
N LEU A 158 -14.45 -18.19 17.13
CA LEU A 158 -15.56 -17.37 17.64
C LEU A 158 -16.02 -17.73 19.06
N MET A 159 -15.11 -18.18 19.94
CA MET A 159 -15.46 -18.67 21.28
C MET A 159 -16.25 -17.65 22.13
N SER A 160 -15.92 -16.35 22.04
CA SER A 160 -16.46 -15.30 22.91
C SER A 160 -17.19 -14.19 22.14
N SER A 161 -18.15 -14.55 21.28
CA SER A 161 -18.90 -13.56 20.48
C SER A 161 -20.27 -13.21 21.02
N THR A 162 -20.35 -12.18 21.88
CA THR A 162 -21.60 -11.83 22.55
C THR A 162 -22.62 -11.27 21.58
N THR A 163 -22.37 -10.11 20.94
CA THR A 163 -23.38 -9.39 20.11
C THR A 163 -23.00 -9.22 18.63
N GLY A 164 -21.89 -9.82 18.21
CA GLY A 164 -21.43 -9.78 16.81
C GLY A 164 -22.19 -10.78 15.92
N TYR A 165 -22.61 -10.35 14.73
CA TYR A 165 -23.33 -11.18 13.76
C TYR A 165 -22.61 -11.24 12.39
N PHE A 166 -22.94 -12.25 11.57
CA PHE A 166 -22.37 -12.49 10.23
C PHE A 166 -20.83 -12.58 10.18
N ASN A 167 -20.22 -13.25 11.16
CA ASN A 167 -18.77 -13.48 11.17
C ASN A 167 -18.40 -14.84 10.53
N SER A 168 -17.28 -14.90 9.82
CA SER A 168 -16.74 -16.10 9.19
C SER A 168 -15.35 -16.41 9.73
N ALA A 169 -15.22 -17.39 10.62
CA ALA A 169 -13.98 -17.81 11.26
C ALA A 169 -13.59 -19.22 10.81
N PHE A 170 -12.44 -19.35 10.12
CA PHE A 170 -11.91 -20.61 9.62
C PHE A 170 -10.46 -20.76 10.09
N GLY A 171 -10.24 -21.56 11.12
CA GLY A 171 -8.94 -21.79 11.73
C GLY A 171 -9.03 -21.87 13.25
N THR A 172 -8.13 -22.62 13.87
CA THR A 172 -8.02 -22.67 15.33
C THR A 172 -7.73 -21.27 15.86
N ARG A 173 -8.52 -20.83 16.85
CA ARG A 173 -8.47 -19.50 17.46
C ARG A 173 -8.73 -18.31 16.51
N ALA A 174 -9.33 -18.53 15.35
CA ALA A 174 -9.80 -17.42 14.51
C ALA A 174 -10.97 -16.69 15.22
N LEU A 175 -10.90 -15.36 15.34
CA LEU A 175 -11.93 -14.55 16.02
C LEU A 175 -12.24 -14.98 17.48
N THR A 176 -11.26 -15.53 18.20
CA THR A 176 -11.49 -16.12 19.54
C THR A 176 -12.14 -15.15 20.53
N ALA A 177 -11.67 -13.91 20.57
CA ALA A 177 -12.16 -12.85 21.44
C ALA A 177 -12.83 -11.74 20.60
N ASN A 178 -13.97 -12.06 19.98
CA ASN A 178 -14.75 -11.11 19.19
C ASN A 178 -16.02 -10.63 19.90
N THR A 179 -15.99 -9.63 20.78
CA THR A 179 -17.14 -9.33 21.67
C THR A 179 -18.36 -8.77 20.93
N THR A 180 -18.23 -7.65 20.21
CA THR A 180 -19.34 -6.96 19.53
C THR A 180 -19.14 -6.81 18.01
N GLY A 181 -17.95 -7.14 17.49
CA GLY A 181 -17.61 -7.00 16.08
C GLY A 181 -18.47 -7.88 15.16
N SER A 182 -18.94 -7.30 14.05
CA SER A 182 -19.81 -7.94 13.06
C SER A 182 -19.19 -7.89 11.66
N GLN A 183 -19.62 -8.80 10.78
CA GLN A 183 -19.19 -8.87 9.38
C GLN A 183 -17.67 -9.04 9.18
N ASN A 184 -17.01 -9.75 10.10
CA ASN A 184 -15.57 -10.04 10.00
C ASN A 184 -15.31 -11.40 9.34
N VAL A 185 -14.30 -11.46 8.47
CA VAL A 185 -13.81 -12.68 7.84
C VAL A 185 -12.41 -12.97 8.37
N ALA A 186 -12.20 -14.13 8.99
CA ALA A 186 -10.93 -14.57 9.54
C ALA A 186 -10.61 -15.98 9.04
N PHE A 187 -9.55 -16.12 8.25
CA PHE A 187 -9.08 -17.39 7.71
C PHE A 187 -7.62 -17.61 8.10
N GLY A 188 -7.34 -18.55 9.00
CA GLY A 188 -5.99 -18.88 9.48
C GLY A 188 -5.92 -19.03 10.99
N TYR A 189 -4.84 -19.64 11.47
CA TYR A 189 -4.59 -19.78 12.91
C TYR A 189 -4.41 -18.40 13.55
N GLY A 190 -5.25 -18.08 14.54
CA GLY A 190 -5.19 -16.81 15.28
C GLY A 190 -5.46 -15.55 14.43
N ALA A 191 -6.08 -15.68 13.25
CA ALA A 191 -6.53 -14.53 12.48
C ALA A 191 -7.64 -13.78 13.24
N LEU A 192 -7.54 -12.44 13.36
CA LEU A 192 -8.46 -11.62 14.16
C LEU A 192 -8.66 -12.13 15.60
N ALA A 193 -7.63 -12.71 16.23
CA ALA A 193 -7.78 -13.39 17.52
C ALA A 193 -8.38 -12.50 18.63
N SER A 194 -8.06 -11.20 18.62
CA SER A 194 -8.59 -10.19 19.54
C SER A 194 -9.29 -9.09 18.74
N ASN A 195 -10.63 -9.05 18.77
CA ASN A 195 -11.46 -8.05 18.08
C ASN A 195 -12.65 -7.58 18.93
N ASP A 196 -12.49 -6.51 19.73
CA ASP A 196 -13.57 -6.08 20.63
C ASP A 196 -14.76 -5.49 19.88
N VAL A 197 -14.54 -4.42 19.12
CA VAL A 197 -15.63 -3.65 18.46
C VAL A 197 -15.47 -3.59 16.93
N GLY A 198 -14.31 -3.98 16.40
CA GLY A 198 -14.02 -3.87 14.98
C GLY A 198 -15.06 -4.57 14.08
N VAL A 199 -15.54 -3.86 13.06
CA VAL A 199 -16.48 -4.37 12.06
C VAL A 199 -15.84 -4.40 10.68
N THR A 200 -16.38 -5.23 9.79
CA THR A 200 -16.03 -5.28 8.36
C THR A 200 -14.55 -5.54 8.05
N ASN A 201 -13.86 -6.30 8.92
CA ASN A 201 -12.45 -6.66 8.70
C ASN A 201 -12.31 -8.00 7.96
N SER A 202 -11.34 -8.09 7.06
CA SER A 202 -10.99 -9.32 6.35
C SER A 202 -9.53 -9.70 6.64
N ALA A 203 -9.28 -10.78 7.37
CA ALA A 203 -7.95 -11.29 7.65
C ALA A 203 -7.76 -12.72 7.11
N VAL A 204 -6.76 -12.91 6.26
CA VAL A 204 -6.42 -14.20 5.66
C VAL A 204 -4.92 -14.45 5.87
N GLY A 205 -4.58 -15.39 6.73
CA GLY A 205 -3.20 -15.75 7.06
C GLY A 205 -2.99 -16.06 8.54
N PHE A 206 -1.83 -16.64 8.87
CA PHE A 206 -1.46 -16.88 10.26
C PHE A 206 -1.27 -15.54 10.99
N ALA A 207 -2.00 -15.35 12.09
CA ALA A 207 -1.96 -14.15 12.93
C ALA A 207 -2.16 -12.82 12.16
N ALA A 208 -2.91 -12.83 11.06
CA ALA A 208 -3.34 -11.61 10.39
C ALA A 208 -4.38 -10.86 11.26
N LEU A 209 -4.22 -9.55 11.46
CA LEU A 209 -5.05 -8.74 12.39
C LEU A 209 -5.15 -9.28 13.82
N ALA A 210 -4.13 -9.97 14.32
CA ALA A 210 -4.24 -10.70 15.59
C ALA A 210 -4.69 -9.83 16.80
N SER A 211 -4.33 -8.54 16.84
CA SER A 211 -4.58 -7.63 17.97
C SER A 211 -5.53 -6.45 17.68
N ASN A 212 -6.42 -6.55 16.68
CA ASN A 212 -7.32 -5.47 16.26
C ASN A 212 -8.45 -5.17 17.27
N THR A 213 -8.27 -4.27 18.24
CA THR A 213 -9.30 -4.00 19.26
C THR A 213 -10.53 -3.26 18.70
N ASN A 214 -10.32 -2.14 18.00
CA ASN A 214 -11.40 -1.23 17.56
C ASN A 214 -11.38 -0.92 16.06
N GLY A 215 -10.31 -1.28 15.34
CA GLY A 215 -10.16 -0.96 13.92
C GLY A 215 -11.25 -1.57 13.04
N THR A 216 -11.66 -0.83 12.03
CA THR A 216 -12.76 -1.15 11.12
C THR A 216 -12.33 -1.10 9.65
N SER A 217 -13.00 -1.91 8.82
CA SER A 217 -12.79 -1.93 7.36
C SER A 217 -11.35 -2.21 6.92
N ASN A 218 -10.61 -3.04 7.67
CA ASN A 218 -9.24 -3.42 7.33
C ASN A 218 -9.19 -4.73 6.53
N THR A 219 -8.34 -4.78 5.52
CA THR A 219 -8.02 -5.99 4.74
C THR A 219 -6.58 -6.41 5.00
N ALA A 220 -6.35 -7.59 5.57
CA ALA A 220 -5.05 -8.21 5.70
C ALA A 220 -4.97 -9.57 5.03
N VAL A 221 -3.99 -9.75 4.17
CA VAL A 221 -3.72 -11.01 3.48
C VAL A 221 -2.24 -11.32 3.59
N GLY A 222 -1.86 -12.30 4.41
CA GLY A 222 -0.48 -12.71 4.61
C GLY A 222 -0.16 -13.07 6.06
N PHE A 223 0.99 -13.69 6.27
CA PHE A 223 1.51 -13.98 7.61
C PHE A 223 1.79 -12.66 8.35
N GLN A 224 1.14 -12.46 9.50
CA GLN A 224 1.29 -11.27 10.35
C GLN A 224 1.00 -9.92 9.66
N ALA A 225 0.22 -9.90 8.58
CA ALA A 225 -0.28 -8.65 8.02
C ALA A 225 -1.20 -7.94 9.03
N LEU A 226 -0.96 -6.65 9.31
CA LEU A 226 -1.67 -5.85 10.33
C LEU A 226 -1.71 -6.49 11.74
N ALA A 227 -0.73 -7.31 12.10
CA ALA A 227 -0.78 -8.12 13.32
C ALA A 227 -1.02 -7.31 14.61
N TYR A 228 -0.45 -6.11 14.71
CA TYR A 228 -0.53 -5.26 15.91
C TYR A 228 -1.34 -3.97 15.70
N ASN A 229 -2.26 -3.95 14.71
CA ASN A 229 -3.21 -2.85 14.60
C ASN A 229 -4.11 -2.82 15.84
N THR A 230 -4.23 -1.70 16.55
CA THR A 230 -5.17 -1.58 17.69
C THR A 230 -6.46 -0.88 17.27
N THR A 231 -6.33 0.31 16.71
CA THR A 231 -7.42 1.29 16.50
C THR A 231 -7.48 1.82 15.07
N GLY A 232 -6.52 1.47 14.20
CA GLY A 232 -6.44 1.99 12.84
C GLY A 232 -7.54 1.43 11.93
N ASP A 233 -8.04 2.29 11.03
CA ASP A 233 -9.13 1.99 10.11
C ASP A 233 -8.69 2.09 8.64
N ASN A 234 -9.41 1.34 7.78
CA ASN A 234 -9.31 1.42 6.32
C ASN A 234 -7.90 1.09 5.77
N HIS A 235 -7.24 0.11 6.35
CA HIS A 235 -5.96 -0.39 5.86
C HIS A 235 -6.12 -1.52 4.84
N VAL A 236 -5.23 -1.57 3.85
CA VAL A 236 -5.05 -2.71 2.95
C VAL A 236 -3.62 -3.21 3.11
N ALA A 237 -3.42 -4.39 3.68
CA ALA A 237 -2.12 -5.00 3.92
C ALA A 237 -2.04 -6.36 3.23
N VAL A 238 -1.25 -6.48 2.17
CA VAL A 238 -1.10 -7.72 1.41
C VAL A 238 0.38 -8.10 1.35
N GLY A 239 0.78 -9.14 2.07
CA GLY A 239 2.17 -9.61 2.14
C GLY A 239 2.60 -10.02 3.54
N TYR A 240 3.79 -10.61 3.65
CA TYR A 240 4.39 -10.95 4.94
C TYR A 240 4.70 -9.68 5.74
N ALA A 241 4.10 -9.54 6.93
CA ALA A 241 4.30 -8.42 7.85
C ALA A 241 4.10 -7.02 7.23
N ALA A 242 3.19 -6.90 6.25
CA ALA A 242 2.75 -5.60 5.74
C ALA A 242 1.93 -4.86 6.81
N LEU A 243 2.20 -3.56 7.03
CA LEU A 243 1.56 -2.72 8.07
C LEU A 243 1.55 -3.36 9.48
N GLN A 244 2.63 -4.02 9.88
CA GLN A 244 2.64 -4.85 11.08
C GLN A 244 2.33 -4.10 12.40
N SER A 245 2.69 -2.82 12.52
CA SER A 245 2.77 -2.10 13.81
C SER A 245 1.90 -0.83 13.92
N THR A 246 0.76 -0.76 13.22
CA THR A 246 -0.09 0.45 13.19
C THR A 246 -0.76 0.76 14.54
N GLN A 247 -0.70 2.02 14.97
CA GLN A 247 -1.30 2.56 16.20
C GLN A 247 -1.96 3.91 15.89
N ASP A 248 -3.29 3.95 15.76
CA ASP A 248 -4.07 5.15 15.38
C ASP A 248 -3.85 5.68 13.94
N SER A 249 -3.18 4.94 13.06
CA SER A 249 -3.07 5.32 11.65
C SER A 249 -4.37 5.10 10.87
N LEU A 250 -4.57 5.84 9.77
CA LEU A 250 -5.77 5.73 8.92
C LEU A 250 -5.39 5.63 7.44
N ARG A 251 -6.16 4.83 6.68
CA ARG A 251 -6.14 4.83 5.20
C ARG A 251 -4.76 4.57 4.58
N ASN A 252 -4.15 3.44 4.94
CA ASN A 252 -2.84 3.04 4.38
C ASN A 252 -2.98 1.79 3.51
N THR A 253 -2.33 1.79 2.34
CA THR A 253 -2.22 0.62 1.45
C THR A 253 -0.78 0.14 1.42
N ALA A 254 -0.55 -1.12 1.78
CA ALA A 254 0.74 -1.79 1.77
C ALA A 254 0.64 -3.13 1.05
N VAL A 255 1.30 -3.25 -0.10
CA VAL A 255 1.34 -4.47 -0.91
C VAL A 255 2.79 -4.87 -1.10
N GLY A 256 3.22 -5.93 -0.44
CA GLY A 256 4.60 -6.44 -0.48
C GLY A 256 5.12 -6.86 0.88
N THR A 257 6.20 -7.63 0.88
CA THR A 257 6.89 -8.07 2.10
C THR A 257 7.40 -6.87 2.89
N ARG A 258 6.93 -6.71 4.13
CA ARG A 258 7.31 -5.64 5.07
C ARG A 258 7.15 -4.22 4.49
N ALA A 259 6.18 -4.02 3.61
CA ALA A 259 5.77 -2.68 3.19
C ALA A 259 5.09 -1.97 4.38
N LEU A 260 5.46 -0.70 4.64
CA LEU A 260 4.98 0.10 5.80
C LEU A 260 5.06 -0.64 7.16
N GLN A 261 6.08 -1.49 7.37
CA GLN A 261 6.15 -2.36 8.55
C GLN A 261 6.07 -1.62 9.88
N PHE A 262 6.75 -0.47 10.00
CA PHE A 262 6.92 0.25 11.25
C PHE A 262 6.05 1.50 11.39
N LEU A 263 5.03 1.66 10.53
CA LEU A 263 4.10 2.78 10.61
C LEU A 263 3.30 2.70 11.90
N THR A 264 3.32 3.76 12.71
CA THR A 264 2.50 3.88 13.92
C THR A 264 1.30 4.79 13.65
N THR A 265 1.48 6.10 13.48
CA THR A 265 0.38 7.09 13.44
C THR A 265 0.14 7.76 12.08
N GLY A 266 1.05 7.64 11.11
CA GLY A 266 0.93 8.31 9.82
C GLY A 266 -0.21 7.76 8.95
N GLY A 267 -0.92 8.65 8.24
CA GLY A 267 -2.07 8.28 7.40
C GLY A 267 -1.86 8.51 5.90
N ASP A 268 -2.77 7.96 5.09
CA ASP A 268 -2.84 8.22 3.65
C ASP A 268 -1.56 7.85 2.88
N ASN A 269 -0.89 6.76 3.28
CA ASN A 269 0.30 6.24 2.57
C ASN A 269 -0.05 5.08 1.63
N ALA A 270 0.58 5.05 0.45
CA ALA A 270 0.52 3.95 -0.50
C ALA A 270 1.91 3.36 -0.73
N ALA A 271 2.12 2.09 -0.41
CA ALA A 271 3.38 1.38 -0.52
C ALA A 271 3.20 0.08 -1.29
N VAL A 272 3.82 -0.04 -2.47
CA VAL A 272 3.75 -1.22 -3.33
C VAL A 272 5.17 -1.67 -3.66
N GLY A 273 5.60 -2.79 -3.09
CA GLY A 273 6.94 -3.34 -3.25
C GLY A 273 7.51 -3.90 -1.94
N MET A 274 8.53 -4.74 -2.05
CA MET A 274 9.26 -5.21 -0.87
C MET A 274 9.93 -4.02 -0.19
N HIS A 275 9.70 -3.86 1.13
CA HIS A 275 10.27 -2.77 1.93
C HIS A 275 9.92 -1.34 1.48
N ALA A 276 8.87 -1.15 0.67
CA ALA A 276 8.39 0.19 0.34
C ALA A 276 7.91 0.90 1.63
N LEU A 277 8.42 2.11 1.89
CA LEU A 277 8.13 2.92 3.10
C LEU A 277 8.32 2.19 4.44
N ARG A 278 9.22 1.20 4.52
CA ARG A 278 9.34 0.35 5.70
C ARG A 278 9.64 1.11 7.00
N ALA A 279 10.56 2.08 6.96
CA ALA A 279 10.98 2.84 8.13
C ALA A 279 10.07 4.04 8.44
N ASN A 280 9.01 4.26 7.66
CA ASN A 280 8.09 5.34 7.93
C ASN A 280 7.32 5.06 9.23
N VAL A 281 7.51 5.90 10.25
CA VAL A 281 6.86 5.79 11.56
C VAL A 281 5.64 6.70 11.65
N VAL A 282 5.79 7.98 11.27
CA VAL A 282 4.76 9.03 11.47
C VAL A 282 4.36 9.77 10.20
N GLY A 283 5.12 9.63 9.12
CA GLY A 283 4.93 10.36 7.87
C GLY A 283 3.61 9.99 7.20
N SER A 284 2.95 11.00 6.64
CA SER A 284 1.66 10.87 5.95
C SER A 284 1.75 11.28 4.49
N ASN A 285 0.78 10.87 3.68
CA ASN A 285 0.67 11.25 2.27
C ASN A 285 1.89 10.85 1.43
N ASN A 286 2.55 9.72 1.73
CA ASN A 286 3.65 9.21 0.93
C ASN A 286 3.19 8.15 -0.07
N THR A 287 3.71 8.20 -1.30
CA THR A 287 3.50 7.18 -2.32
C THR A 287 4.81 6.53 -2.71
N ALA A 288 4.97 5.23 -2.46
CA ALA A 288 6.14 4.44 -2.78
C ALA A 288 5.76 3.25 -3.67
N VAL A 289 6.27 3.22 -4.90
CA VAL A 289 6.01 2.13 -5.84
C VAL A 289 7.35 1.59 -6.35
N GLY A 290 7.76 0.43 -5.87
CA GLY A 290 9.04 -0.20 -6.18
C GLY A 290 9.65 -0.87 -4.95
N SER A 291 10.54 -1.85 -5.18
CA SER A 291 11.32 -2.43 -4.08
C SER A 291 12.20 -1.37 -3.44
N GLN A 292 12.14 -1.24 -2.11
CA GLN A 292 12.89 -0.26 -1.30
C GLN A 292 12.64 1.21 -1.69
N ALA A 293 11.55 1.51 -2.39
CA ALA A 293 11.15 2.90 -2.63
C ALA A 293 10.81 3.56 -1.29
N LEU A 294 11.41 4.72 -1.00
CA LEU A 294 11.25 5.47 0.25
C LEU A 294 11.50 4.62 1.52
N ASP A 295 12.37 3.60 1.46
CA ASP A 295 12.61 2.65 2.57
C ASP A 295 12.95 3.35 3.90
N GLY A 296 13.79 4.39 3.85
CA GLY A 296 14.21 5.19 5.01
C GLY A 296 13.27 6.34 5.41
N ALA A 297 12.23 6.64 4.61
CA ALA A 297 11.55 7.93 4.68
C ALA A 297 10.68 8.06 5.93
N THR A 298 10.91 9.12 6.72
CA THR A 298 10.10 9.45 7.90
C THR A 298 9.26 10.72 7.74
N GLY A 299 9.51 11.50 6.68
CA GLY A 299 8.77 12.71 6.35
C GLY A 299 7.47 12.44 5.59
N SER A 300 6.78 13.51 5.19
CA SER A 300 5.45 13.47 4.57
C SER A 300 5.44 14.02 3.15
N GLY A 301 4.45 13.62 2.35
CA GLY A 301 4.23 14.16 1.01
C GLY A 301 5.25 13.70 -0.04
N ASN A 302 5.99 12.62 0.21
CA ASN A 302 7.01 12.15 -0.72
C ASN A 302 6.43 11.13 -1.72
N THR A 303 6.79 11.26 -2.99
CA THR A 303 6.45 10.31 -4.05
C THR A 303 7.73 9.68 -4.61
N GLY A 304 7.89 8.37 -4.46
CA GLY A 304 9.02 7.61 -5.01
C GLY A 304 8.50 6.46 -5.88
N VAL A 305 8.81 6.49 -7.18
CA VAL A 305 8.40 5.46 -8.13
C VAL A 305 9.65 4.88 -8.80
N GLY A 306 9.87 3.57 -8.67
CA GLY A 306 11.05 2.86 -9.13
C GLY A 306 11.80 2.17 -7.98
N SER A 307 12.63 1.18 -8.31
CA SER A 307 13.45 0.50 -7.30
C SER A 307 14.38 1.48 -6.61
N SER A 308 14.39 1.46 -5.28
CA SER A 308 15.25 2.29 -4.42
C SER A 308 15.05 3.81 -4.63
N SER A 309 13.96 4.23 -5.25
CA SER A 309 13.65 5.65 -5.47
C SER A 309 13.47 6.34 -4.11
N LEU A 310 14.27 7.38 -3.84
CA LEU A 310 14.37 8.03 -2.52
C LEU A 310 14.63 7.04 -1.36
N GLY A 311 15.27 5.89 -1.62
CA GLY A 311 15.40 4.82 -0.63
C GLY A 311 16.19 5.21 0.62
N SER A 312 17.11 6.17 0.51
CA SER A 312 17.93 6.68 1.62
C SER A 312 17.38 7.94 2.28
N LEU A 313 16.23 8.46 1.83
CA LEU A 313 15.62 9.65 2.41
C LEU A 313 15.28 9.36 3.87
N GLY A 314 15.94 10.02 4.81
CA GLY A 314 15.63 9.93 6.23
C GLY A 314 14.57 10.96 6.62
N THR A 315 14.91 12.24 6.49
CA THR A 315 14.01 13.37 6.78
C THR A 315 13.80 14.23 5.54
N GLY A 316 12.61 14.80 5.39
CA GLY A 316 12.32 15.61 4.20
C GLY A 316 10.90 15.40 3.70
N ASN A 317 10.34 16.47 3.14
CA ASN A 317 8.95 16.49 2.72
C ASN A 317 8.84 16.86 1.24
N ASN A 318 7.72 16.49 0.63
CA ASN A 318 7.34 16.94 -0.71
C ASN A 318 8.37 16.61 -1.81
N ASN A 319 9.14 15.54 -1.67
CA ASN A 319 10.08 15.12 -2.70
C ASN A 319 9.37 14.20 -3.70
N VAL A 320 9.58 14.44 -5.00
CA VAL A 320 9.08 13.58 -6.07
C VAL A 320 10.27 12.96 -6.79
N ALA A 321 10.29 11.64 -6.89
CA ALA A 321 11.32 10.92 -7.61
C ALA A 321 10.72 9.82 -8.50
N LEU A 322 11.12 9.80 -9.76
CA LEU A 322 10.84 8.75 -10.72
C LEU A 322 12.17 8.11 -11.14
N GLY A 323 12.46 6.93 -10.58
CA GLY A 323 13.69 6.18 -10.82
C GLY A 323 14.94 6.89 -10.30
N GLY A 324 14.82 7.71 -9.25
CA GLY A 324 15.88 8.62 -8.80
C GLY A 324 15.88 8.92 -7.30
N GLY A 325 16.66 9.92 -6.89
CA GLY A 325 16.72 10.41 -5.52
C GLY A 325 17.41 9.48 -4.51
N SER A 326 18.08 8.42 -4.97
CA SER A 326 18.74 7.43 -4.11
C SER A 326 19.82 8.02 -3.20
N SER A 327 20.36 9.20 -3.51
CA SER A 327 21.41 9.87 -2.73
C SER A 327 20.88 10.92 -1.74
N LEU A 328 19.58 11.27 -1.80
CA LEU A 328 18.99 12.25 -0.90
C LEU A 328 18.78 11.60 0.48
N VAL A 329 19.52 12.05 1.50
CA VAL A 329 19.31 11.61 2.90
C VAL A 329 18.45 12.59 3.67
N THR A 330 18.64 13.89 3.44
CA THR A 330 17.76 14.93 3.98
C THR A 330 17.47 16.01 2.95
N GLY A 331 16.29 16.63 3.02
CA GLY A 331 15.93 17.73 2.13
C GLY A 331 14.48 17.67 1.65
N SER A 332 13.93 18.81 1.22
CA SER A 332 12.51 18.93 0.85
C SER A 332 12.30 19.59 -0.51
N ASP A 333 11.11 19.40 -1.06
CA ASP A 333 10.63 20.09 -2.27
C ASP A 333 11.52 19.84 -3.52
N ASN A 334 12.12 18.65 -3.61
CA ASN A 334 12.93 18.26 -4.78
C ASN A 334 12.12 17.46 -5.80
N VAL A 335 12.50 17.57 -7.08
CA VAL A 335 11.96 16.75 -8.17
C VAL A 335 13.12 16.07 -8.91
N TYR A 336 13.13 14.74 -8.89
CA TYR A 336 14.15 13.92 -9.53
C TYR A 336 13.52 13.00 -10.57
N ILE A 337 13.98 13.09 -11.82
CA ILE A 337 13.58 12.16 -12.88
C ILE A 337 14.85 11.47 -13.38
N ALA A 338 15.00 10.18 -13.08
CA ALA A 338 16.18 9.36 -13.35
C ALA A 338 17.51 9.89 -12.78
N ASN A 339 17.47 10.95 -11.97
CA ASN A 339 18.65 11.55 -11.35
C ASN A 339 18.79 11.05 -9.91
N THR A 340 20.01 10.77 -9.45
CA THR A 340 20.27 10.29 -8.09
C THR A 340 19.99 11.33 -7.00
N GLY A 341 19.94 12.62 -7.37
CA GLY A 341 19.88 13.73 -6.43
C GLY A 341 21.20 13.96 -5.70
N ASN A 342 21.25 15.01 -4.90
CA ASN A 342 22.34 15.25 -3.96
C ASN A 342 21.85 15.14 -2.52
N ASN A 343 22.78 14.86 -1.61
CA ASN A 343 22.45 14.89 -0.19
C ASN A 343 22.26 16.35 0.29
N PHE A 344 21.34 16.57 1.23
CA PHE A 344 21.01 17.88 1.82
C PHE A 344 20.40 18.89 0.84
N GLU A 345 19.96 18.45 -0.33
CA GLU A 345 19.41 19.33 -1.36
C GLU A 345 17.95 19.69 -1.09
N SER A 346 17.52 20.93 -1.35
CA SER A 346 16.11 21.33 -1.22
C SER A 346 15.68 22.32 -2.29
N GLY A 347 14.46 22.18 -2.78
CA GLY A 347 13.88 23.07 -3.80
C GLY A 347 14.51 22.93 -5.18
N LYS A 348 15.02 21.75 -5.54
CA LYS A 348 15.77 21.53 -6.78
C LYS A 348 15.08 20.55 -7.72
N ILE A 349 15.16 20.84 -9.01
CA ILE A 349 14.71 19.96 -10.09
C ILE A 349 15.95 19.39 -10.78
N ARG A 350 16.03 18.06 -10.90
CA ARG A 350 17.05 17.36 -11.68
C ARG A 350 16.41 16.33 -12.59
N ILE A 351 16.80 16.36 -13.86
CA ILE A 351 16.26 15.46 -14.90
C ILE A 351 17.44 14.82 -15.62
N GLY A 352 17.43 13.49 -15.69
CA GLY A 352 18.47 12.69 -16.34
C GLY A 352 19.72 12.47 -15.49
N THR A 353 20.73 11.87 -16.10
CA THR A 353 22.08 11.65 -15.59
C THR A 353 23.08 12.39 -16.48
N ALA A 354 24.38 12.26 -16.21
CA ALA A 354 25.42 12.79 -17.10
C ALA A 354 25.58 12.00 -18.41
N SER A 355 24.75 10.96 -18.64
CA SER A 355 24.85 10.10 -19.82
C SER A 355 23.99 10.57 -20.99
N GLN A 356 23.00 11.43 -20.75
CA GLN A 356 22.20 12.01 -21.83
C GLN A 356 23.00 13.13 -22.51
N THR A 357 23.02 13.14 -23.84
CA THR A 357 23.71 14.15 -24.64
C THR A 357 22.78 15.22 -25.19
N GLU A 358 21.46 14.98 -25.16
CA GLU A 358 20.45 15.86 -25.76
C GLU A 358 19.17 15.91 -24.90
N ALA A 359 18.48 17.04 -24.92
CA ALA A 359 17.20 17.26 -24.23
C ALA A 359 16.16 17.87 -25.18
N PHE A 360 15.15 17.09 -25.55
CA PHE A 360 14.06 17.54 -26.42
C PHE A 360 12.82 17.92 -25.61
N ILE A 361 12.44 19.20 -25.64
CA ILE A 361 11.20 19.69 -25.03
C ILE A 361 10.26 20.12 -26.15
N THR A 362 9.26 19.30 -26.45
CA THR A 362 8.29 19.61 -27.52
C THR A 362 7.43 20.82 -27.14
N GLY A 363 7.06 21.64 -28.13
CA GLY A 363 6.16 22.78 -27.96
C GLY A 363 6.83 24.12 -27.63
N ILE A 364 8.17 24.18 -27.56
CA ILE A 364 8.89 25.45 -27.40
C ILE A 364 9.26 26.11 -28.74
N SER A 365 9.58 25.30 -29.76
CA SER A 365 10.01 25.80 -31.06
C SER A 365 8.86 26.49 -31.80
N GLY A 366 9.13 27.66 -32.39
CA GLY A 366 8.15 28.45 -33.14
C GLY A 366 7.22 29.32 -32.29
N ASN A 367 7.32 29.29 -30.95
CA ASN A 367 6.47 30.07 -30.05
C ASN A 367 7.20 31.29 -29.48
N THR A 368 6.62 32.48 -29.64
CA THR A 368 7.17 33.73 -29.08
C THR A 368 6.72 33.96 -27.64
N VAL A 369 7.64 34.33 -26.75
CA VAL A 369 7.36 34.68 -25.36
C VAL A 369 7.39 36.20 -25.19
N SER A 370 6.24 36.82 -24.95
CA SER A 370 6.16 38.26 -24.61
C SER A 370 6.58 38.48 -23.15
N GLY A 371 7.44 39.47 -22.89
CA GLY A 371 7.94 39.79 -21.54
C GLY A 371 8.93 38.76 -20.97
N GLY A 372 9.43 37.83 -21.79
CA GLY A 372 10.43 36.84 -21.38
C GLY A 372 11.82 37.45 -21.16
N VAL A 373 12.59 36.85 -20.26
CA VAL A 373 14.02 37.14 -20.07
C VAL A 373 14.82 35.97 -20.67
N PRO A 374 15.91 36.22 -21.42
CA PRO A 374 16.77 35.16 -21.93
C PRO A 374 17.30 34.26 -20.79
N VAL A 375 17.23 32.95 -21.01
CA VAL A 375 17.79 31.95 -20.10
C VAL A 375 19.21 31.58 -20.52
N LEU A 376 20.05 31.27 -19.54
CA LEU A 376 21.44 30.87 -19.68
C LEU A 376 21.65 29.53 -18.98
N ILE A 377 22.65 28.78 -19.41
CA ILE A 377 23.11 27.55 -18.75
C ILE A 377 24.53 27.80 -18.23
N ASN A 378 24.77 27.49 -16.96
CA ASN A 378 26.11 27.57 -16.37
C ASN A 378 26.87 26.23 -16.48
N ALA A 379 28.15 26.22 -16.07
CA ALA A 379 28.99 25.02 -16.10
C ALA A 379 28.51 23.88 -15.17
N SER A 380 27.58 24.17 -14.25
CA SER A 380 26.94 23.19 -13.37
C SER A 380 25.60 22.67 -13.92
N HIS A 381 25.30 22.94 -15.19
CA HIS A 381 24.06 22.56 -15.88
C HIS A 381 22.79 23.20 -15.31
N GLU A 382 22.92 24.33 -14.61
CA GLU A 382 21.77 25.06 -14.10
C GLU A 382 21.25 26.06 -15.14
N LEU A 383 19.95 25.97 -15.44
CA LEU A 383 19.20 26.97 -16.20
C LEU A 383 18.87 28.16 -15.30
N GLY A 384 19.14 29.38 -15.76
CA GLY A 384 18.83 30.59 -14.99
C GLY A 384 18.91 31.87 -15.79
N THR A 385 18.77 33.00 -15.11
CA THR A 385 18.88 34.35 -15.68
C THR A 385 19.96 35.14 -14.93
N THR A 386 20.58 36.13 -15.58
CA THR A 386 21.53 37.01 -14.89
C THR A 386 20.80 38.11 -14.10
N THR A 387 21.19 38.31 -12.84
CA THR A 387 20.70 39.44 -12.03
C THR A 387 21.54 40.70 -12.29
N SER A 388 20.91 41.87 -12.41
CA SER A 388 21.62 43.13 -12.71
C SER A 388 21.18 44.31 -11.82
N SER A 389 20.24 44.09 -10.90
CA SER A 389 19.80 45.14 -9.96
C SER A 389 20.96 45.62 -9.08
N ALA A 390 21.01 46.92 -8.79
CA ALA A 390 22.05 47.52 -7.94
C ALA A 390 22.19 46.81 -6.58
N LYS A 391 21.08 46.32 -6.02
CA LYS A 391 21.06 45.55 -4.76
C LYS A 391 21.91 44.27 -4.75
N PHE A 392 22.27 43.75 -5.93
CA PHE A 392 23.10 42.55 -6.08
C PHE A 392 24.52 42.86 -6.54
N LYS A 393 24.92 44.15 -6.54
CA LYS A 393 26.23 44.60 -7.03
C LYS A 393 26.95 45.34 -5.92
N GLU A 394 28.23 45.06 -5.77
CA GLU A 394 29.15 45.77 -4.89
C GLU A 394 30.33 46.30 -5.72
N LYS A 395 31.04 47.32 -5.21
CA LYS A 395 32.21 47.94 -5.88
C LYS A 395 31.92 48.34 -7.33
N VAL A 396 30.82 49.06 -7.54
CA VAL A 396 30.41 49.53 -8.86
C VAL A 396 31.28 50.70 -9.28
N GLU A 397 32.20 50.44 -10.21
CA GLU A 397 33.09 51.44 -10.80
C GLU A 397 32.77 51.67 -12.28
N THR A 398 33.21 52.82 -12.81
CA THR A 398 33.12 53.07 -14.25
C THR A 398 34.07 52.14 -14.97
N LEU A 399 33.59 51.47 -16.02
CA LEU A 399 34.42 50.54 -16.80
C LEU A 399 35.63 51.28 -17.39
N ALA A 400 36.83 50.77 -17.08
CA ALA A 400 38.10 51.22 -17.66
C ALA A 400 38.10 51.02 -19.19
N ASP A 401 39.00 51.68 -19.90
CA ASP A 401 39.04 51.67 -21.38
C ASP A 401 39.13 50.23 -21.92
N PRO A 402 38.06 49.67 -22.53
CA PRO A 402 38.06 48.29 -22.99
C PRO A 402 38.71 48.15 -24.38
N ARG A 403 39.18 49.25 -25.00
CA ARG A 403 39.67 49.28 -26.38
C ARG A 403 40.73 48.21 -26.64
N ASP A 404 41.74 48.10 -25.79
CA ASP A 404 42.87 47.20 -26.02
C ASP A 404 42.43 45.74 -26.09
N VAL A 405 41.41 45.37 -25.30
CA VAL A 405 40.79 44.05 -25.36
C VAL A 405 39.95 43.92 -26.63
N LEU A 406 39.00 44.83 -26.85
CA LEU A 406 38.05 44.76 -27.96
C LEU A 406 38.72 44.75 -29.34
N MET A 407 39.76 45.56 -29.54
CA MET A 407 40.47 45.66 -30.82
C MET A 407 41.37 44.45 -31.11
N ARG A 408 41.66 43.63 -30.10
CA ARG A 408 42.40 42.37 -30.25
C ARG A 408 41.50 41.17 -30.48
N LEU A 409 40.19 41.30 -30.25
CA LEU A 409 39.23 40.25 -30.58
C LEU A 409 39.00 40.24 -32.10
N ARG A 410 38.98 39.06 -32.71
CA ARG A 410 38.81 38.86 -34.15
C ARG A 410 37.41 38.32 -34.45
N PRO A 411 36.49 39.13 -34.98
CA PRO A 411 35.21 38.64 -35.48
C PRO A 411 35.40 37.69 -36.66
N VAL A 412 34.62 36.62 -36.71
CA VAL A 412 34.63 35.63 -37.78
C VAL A 412 33.21 35.34 -38.26
N SER A 413 33.06 34.96 -39.52
CA SER A 413 31.86 34.30 -40.04
C SER A 413 32.15 32.81 -40.19
N PHE A 414 31.20 31.96 -39.83
CA PHE A 414 31.39 30.51 -39.88
C PHE A 414 30.07 29.79 -40.22
N VAL A 415 30.18 28.50 -40.50
CA VAL A 415 29.07 27.57 -40.68
C VAL A 415 29.36 26.39 -39.75
N TYR A 416 28.35 25.89 -39.04
CA TYR A 416 28.53 24.70 -38.20
C TYR A 416 28.89 23.49 -39.05
N ARG A 417 29.77 22.61 -38.52
CA ARG A 417 30.26 21.44 -39.28
C ARG A 417 29.13 20.53 -39.76
N GLU A 418 28.04 20.45 -39.01
CA GLU A 418 26.86 19.66 -39.32
C GLU A 418 26.10 20.19 -40.54
N ASP A 419 26.12 21.50 -40.77
CA ASP A 419 25.43 22.17 -41.89
C ASP A 419 26.31 22.34 -43.14
N ALA A 420 27.63 22.19 -42.99
CA ALA A 420 28.60 22.51 -44.03
C ALA A 420 28.51 21.64 -45.31
N GLY A 421 27.76 20.53 -45.28
CA GLY A 421 27.56 19.62 -46.42
C GLY A 421 26.22 19.74 -47.13
N GLY A 422 25.30 20.58 -46.67
CA GLY A 422 23.94 20.73 -47.22
C GLY A 422 23.76 21.96 -48.10
N ASP A 423 22.90 21.85 -49.12
CA ASP A 423 22.39 23.02 -49.84
C ASP A 423 21.55 23.86 -48.88
N GLY A 424 22.01 25.08 -48.54
CA GLY A 424 21.31 26.00 -47.64
C GLY A 424 21.98 26.23 -46.27
N ALA A 425 23.27 25.94 -46.13
CA ALA A 425 24.01 26.18 -44.90
C ALA A 425 23.90 27.64 -44.41
N THR A 426 23.52 27.82 -43.15
CA THR A 426 23.33 29.15 -42.56
C THR A 426 24.68 29.74 -42.15
N ILE A 427 24.99 30.94 -42.64
CA ILE A 427 26.18 31.68 -42.21
C ILE A 427 25.88 32.34 -40.88
N GLU A 428 26.73 32.06 -39.89
CA GLU A 428 26.70 32.69 -38.57
C GLU A 428 27.92 33.60 -38.36
N TYR A 429 27.83 34.47 -37.34
CA TYR A 429 28.86 35.44 -36.98
C TYR A 429 29.19 35.34 -35.49
N GLY A 430 30.47 35.38 -35.14
CA GLY A 430 30.89 35.27 -33.75
C GLY A 430 32.40 35.40 -33.53
N LEU A 431 32.85 34.82 -32.41
CA LEU A 431 34.22 34.74 -31.94
C LEU A 431 34.58 33.28 -31.65
N ILE A 432 35.86 32.94 -31.78
CA ILE A 432 36.40 31.61 -31.46
C ILE A 432 36.85 31.60 -30.00
N ALA A 433 36.30 30.71 -29.17
CA ALA A 433 36.52 30.71 -27.72
C ALA A 433 38.01 30.58 -27.35
N GLU A 434 38.78 29.79 -28.08
CA GLU A 434 40.22 29.59 -27.90
C GLU A 434 41.05 30.83 -28.27
N GLU A 435 40.58 31.64 -29.22
CA GLU A 435 41.21 32.92 -29.55
C GLU A 435 40.89 33.96 -28.48
N VAL A 436 39.65 34.00 -28.01
CA VAL A 436 39.22 34.88 -26.91
C VAL A 436 39.98 34.56 -25.63
N ALA A 437 40.18 33.28 -25.30
CA ALA A 437 40.88 32.85 -24.09
C ALA A 437 42.31 33.42 -23.96
N LYS A 438 42.99 33.68 -25.10
CA LYS A 438 44.35 34.24 -25.14
C LYS A 438 44.39 35.76 -24.90
N VAL A 439 43.27 36.44 -25.11
CA VAL A 439 43.16 37.91 -25.06
C VAL A 439 42.42 38.35 -23.79
N ALA A 440 41.30 37.70 -23.49
CA ALA A 440 40.36 38.02 -22.43
C ALA A 440 39.76 36.71 -21.86
N PRO A 441 40.53 35.95 -21.05
CA PRO A 441 40.08 34.67 -20.49
C PRO A 441 38.80 34.78 -19.65
N GLU A 442 38.52 35.94 -19.07
CA GLU A 442 37.29 36.23 -18.31
C GLU A 442 36.01 36.18 -19.14
N LEU A 443 36.12 36.30 -20.47
CA LEU A 443 34.99 36.23 -21.40
C LEU A 443 34.66 34.80 -21.84
N VAL A 444 35.43 33.81 -21.40
CA VAL A 444 35.28 32.41 -21.83
C VAL A 444 34.57 31.59 -20.76
N VAL A 445 33.70 30.69 -21.20
CA VAL A 445 33.17 29.58 -20.42
C VAL A 445 34.00 28.36 -20.78
N VAL A 446 34.54 27.70 -19.75
CA VAL A 446 35.27 26.43 -19.92
C VAL A 446 34.33 25.25 -19.72
N ASP A 447 34.64 24.12 -20.35
CA ASP A 447 33.96 22.85 -20.12
C ASP A 447 34.40 22.17 -18.81
N GLY A 448 33.90 20.95 -18.56
CA GLY A 448 34.23 20.15 -17.38
C GLY A 448 35.69 19.69 -17.32
N GLU A 449 36.44 19.78 -18.42
CA GLU A 449 37.86 19.41 -18.53
C GLU A 449 38.77 20.65 -18.46
N GLY A 450 38.17 21.85 -18.38
CA GLY A 450 38.87 23.13 -18.29
C GLY A 450 39.24 23.75 -19.63
N ALA A 451 38.77 23.20 -20.75
CA ALA A 451 39.04 23.74 -22.09
C ALA A 451 38.03 24.85 -22.45
N PRO A 452 38.44 25.89 -23.21
CA PRO A 452 37.53 26.90 -23.75
C PRO A 452 36.39 26.27 -24.54
N TYR A 453 35.15 26.54 -24.15
CA TYR A 453 33.96 25.92 -24.73
C TYR A 453 33.01 26.93 -25.38
N SER A 454 32.76 28.05 -24.71
CA SER A 454 31.84 29.08 -25.20
C SER A 454 32.28 30.49 -24.81
N VAL A 455 31.73 31.51 -25.47
CA VAL A 455 32.02 32.92 -25.19
C VAL A 455 30.82 33.57 -24.52
N ARG A 456 31.07 34.34 -23.46
CA ARG A 456 30.08 35.14 -22.74
C ARG A 456 29.74 36.41 -23.52
N TYR A 457 29.07 36.26 -24.67
CA TYR A 457 28.72 37.38 -25.56
C TYR A 457 27.97 38.52 -24.85
N GLN A 458 27.17 38.20 -23.83
CA GLN A 458 26.45 39.19 -23.02
C GLN A 458 27.37 40.19 -22.29
N LEU A 459 28.64 39.82 -22.02
CA LEU A 459 29.61 40.70 -21.40
C LEU A 459 30.26 41.65 -22.42
N LEU A 460 30.27 41.30 -23.70
CA LEU A 460 30.79 42.17 -24.76
C LEU A 460 29.89 43.37 -24.99
N THR A 461 28.57 43.22 -24.89
CA THR A 461 27.61 44.31 -25.12
C THR A 461 27.89 45.56 -24.28
N PRO A 462 28.07 45.50 -22.93
CA PRO A 462 28.42 46.67 -22.15
C PRO A 462 29.83 47.20 -22.44
N MET A 463 30.80 46.35 -22.81
CA MET A 463 32.14 46.79 -23.21
C MET A 463 32.09 47.57 -24.54
N LEU A 464 31.35 47.08 -25.53
CA LEU A 464 31.12 47.74 -26.81
C LEU A 464 30.39 49.07 -26.62
N LEU A 465 29.38 49.12 -25.74
CA LEU A 465 28.70 50.37 -25.39
C LEU A 465 29.70 51.42 -24.87
N ARG A 466 30.62 51.01 -23.99
CA ARG A 466 31.66 51.92 -23.47
C ARG A 466 32.60 52.41 -24.56
N GLU A 467 33.02 51.54 -25.48
CA GLU A 467 33.87 51.93 -26.61
C GLU A 467 33.15 52.88 -27.58
N ILE A 468 31.86 52.65 -27.87
CA ILE A 468 31.05 53.54 -28.71
C ILE A 468 30.94 54.93 -28.06
N GLN A 469 30.65 55.00 -26.77
CA GLN A 469 30.59 56.27 -26.03
C GLN A 469 31.93 57.03 -26.09
N ARG A 470 33.05 56.30 -26.04
CA ARG A 470 34.39 56.87 -26.14
C ARG A 470 34.70 57.37 -27.55
N GLN A 471 34.36 56.59 -28.58
CA GLN A 471 34.53 56.98 -29.98
C GLN A 471 33.73 58.24 -30.31
N GLU A 472 32.49 58.35 -29.83
CA GLU A 472 31.67 59.55 -30.00
C GLU A 472 32.32 60.80 -29.37
N LEU A 473 32.89 60.67 -28.17
CA LEU A 473 33.64 61.76 -27.54
C LEU A 473 34.87 62.16 -28.38
N ALA A 474 35.65 61.18 -28.84
CA ALA A 474 36.82 61.43 -29.66
C ALA A 474 36.46 62.10 -31.00
N ILE A 475 35.35 61.71 -31.63
CA ILE A 475 34.86 62.33 -32.88
C ILE A 475 34.45 63.78 -32.63
N ARG A 476 33.77 64.09 -31.51
CA ARG A 476 33.40 65.46 -31.15
C ARG A 476 34.61 66.35 -30.90
N ASP A 477 35.61 65.83 -30.19
CA ASP A 477 36.84 66.57 -29.93
C ASP A 477 37.62 66.84 -31.22
N GLN A 478 37.68 65.86 -32.13
CA GLN A 478 38.25 66.04 -33.45
C GLN A 478 37.49 67.08 -34.29
N ALA A 479 36.16 67.04 -34.28
CA ALA A 479 35.33 68.01 -34.99
C ALA A 479 35.58 69.44 -34.48
N LYS A 480 35.64 69.61 -33.16
CA LYS A 480 35.98 70.90 -32.54
C LYS A 480 37.38 71.37 -32.94
N ALA A 481 38.37 70.49 -32.93
CA ALA A 481 39.72 70.82 -33.36
C ALA A 481 39.77 71.23 -34.84
N ILE A 482 38.98 70.58 -35.70
CA ILE A 482 38.85 70.94 -37.13
C ILE A 482 38.23 72.33 -37.27
N ASP A 483 37.19 72.66 -36.51
CA ASP A 483 36.56 73.99 -36.54
C ASP A 483 37.51 75.08 -36.04
N GLU A 484 38.23 74.84 -34.94
CA GLU A 484 39.27 75.77 -34.45
C GLU A 484 40.39 75.99 -35.48
N LEU A 485 40.77 74.93 -36.22
CA LEU A 485 41.75 75.04 -37.30
C LEU A 485 41.20 75.82 -38.50
N ARG A 486 39.91 75.65 -38.84
CA ARG A 486 39.25 76.41 -39.90
C ARG A 486 39.19 77.90 -39.56
N ASP A 487 38.82 78.24 -38.34
CA ASP A 487 38.78 79.64 -37.87
C ASP A 487 40.17 80.29 -37.98
N ARG A 488 41.23 79.60 -37.52
CA ARG A 488 42.61 80.11 -37.62
C ARG A 488 43.13 80.26 -39.05
N LEU A 489 42.62 79.48 -40.00
CA LEU A 489 42.97 79.61 -41.41
C LEU A 489 42.23 80.77 -42.07
N ALA A 490 40.96 81.00 -41.70
CA ALA A 490 40.19 82.15 -42.16
C ALA A 490 40.78 83.49 -41.69
N ASP A 491 41.41 83.54 -40.51
CA ASP A 491 42.09 84.74 -40.00
C ASP A 491 43.44 85.04 -40.69
N ARG A 492 43.92 84.18 -41.60
CA ARG A 492 45.21 84.32 -42.31
C ARG A 492 45.07 84.75 -43.78
N GLU A 493 43.86 84.81 -44.32
CA GLU A 493 43.53 85.42 -45.61
C GLU A 493 43.08 86.88 -45.40
#